data_AF-A0A3R7W9L0-F1
#
_entry.id   AF-A0A3R7W9L0-F1
#
_cell.length_a   1.000
_cell.length_b   1.000
_cell.length_c   1.000
_cell.angle_alpha   90.00
_cell.angle_beta   90.00
_cell.angle_gamma   90.00
#
_symmetry.space_group_name_H-M   'P 1'
#
loop_
_entity.id
_entity.type
_entity.pdbx_description
1 polymer ?
#
loop_
_entity_poly.entity_id
_entity_poly.type
_entity_poly.pdbx_seq_one_letter_code
_entity_poly.pdbx_strand_id
1 'polypeptide(L)'
;MNTMKQISIACISVVCILAFLFMPASAHQDAVEDEIAEIIEHADDLFDLAEVIHDESQAIYRDETVSEEIRDLAHLVHMAAHELEHIAEHLQEDAAELEILGAEPIANRAAINLILADMREEIAEYTELLDSQHDNIHELEYNVLESHIQHADAIHDAAHKAERDARHLLRHIDALEAALDDAASPQAPSAPAESPGFSALAALAGIMAVVYAIRRQ
;
A
#
# COMPACT_ATOMS: atom_id res chain seq x y z
N MET A 1 33.88 23.80 28.48
CA MET A 1 32.78 23.56 27.52
C MET A 1 31.55 24.31 28.04
N ASN A 2 30.97 25.17 27.20
CA ASN A 2 30.02 26.20 27.62
C ASN A 2 28.62 25.58 27.86
N THR A 3 28.13 25.64 29.11
CA THR A 3 26.88 25.01 29.56
C THR A 3 25.64 25.48 28.78
N MET A 4 25.68 26.68 28.19
CA MET A 4 24.63 27.17 27.29
C MET A 4 24.50 26.37 25.98
N LYS A 5 25.58 25.78 25.45
CA LYS A 5 25.51 24.94 24.23
C LYS A 5 24.89 23.57 24.49
N GLN A 6 25.02 23.01 25.69
CA GLN A 6 24.42 21.72 26.05
C GLN A 6 22.90 21.83 26.29
N ILE A 7 22.43 22.98 26.79
CA ILE A 7 20.99 23.24 27.00
C ILE A 7 20.26 23.44 25.66
N SER A 8 20.86 24.16 24.71
CA SER A 8 20.26 24.32 23.37
C SER A 8 20.15 23.02 22.58
N ILE A 9 21.12 22.11 22.69
CA ILE A 9 21.07 20.80 22.03
C ILE A 9 20.00 19.91 22.68
N ALA A 10 19.89 19.91 24.01
CA ALA A 10 18.86 19.13 24.71
C ALA A 10 17.42 19.60 24.40
N CYS A 11 17.19 20.90 24.21
CA CYS A 11 15.87 21.42 23.85
C CYS A 11 15.44 21.07 22.41
N ILE A 12 16.38 21.02 21.45
CA ILE A 12 16.07 20.64 20.07
C ILE A 12 15.73 19.14 19.99
N SER A 13 16.42 18.30 20.75
CA SER A 13 16.12 16.85 20.81
C SER A 13 14.72 16.55 21.35
N VAL A 14 14.28 17.29 22.38
CA VAL A 14 12.95 17.12 22.99
C VAL A 14 11.83 17.58 22.03
N VAL A 15 12.05 18.66 21.27
CA VAL A 15 11.09 19.14 20.27
C VAL A 15 10.95 18.17 19.09
N CYS A 16 12.02 17.54 18.64
CA CYS A 16 11.93 16.53 17.57
C CYS A 16 11.24 15.24 18.04
N ILE A 17 11.47 14.79 19.29
CA ILE A 17 10.78 13.60 19.84
C ILE A 17 9.27 13.89 20.07
N LEU A 18 8.91 15.12 20.41
CA LEU A 18 7.51 15.57 20.51
C LEU A 18 6.81 15.59 19.14
N ALA A 19 7.50 15.95 18.06
CA ALA A 19 6.88 15.95 16.72
C ALA A 19 6.51 14.55 16.22
N PHE A 20 7.21 13.49 16.66
CA PHE A 20 6.90 12.10 16.29
C PHE A 20 5.75 11.49 17.11
N LEU A 21 5.37 12.08 18.24
CA LEU A 21 4.30 11.55 19.11
C LEU A 21 2.91 12.15 18.83
N PHE A 22 2.84 13.11 17.90
CA PHE A 22 1.61 13.84 17.58
C PHE A 22 1.41 13.93 16.07
N MET A 23 1.43 12.79 15.36
CA MET A 23 0.83 12.79 14.03
C MET A 23 -0.67 13.14 14.19
N PRO A 24 -1.16 14.18 13.50
CA PRO A 24 -2.56 14.53 13.55
C PRO A 24 -3.39 13.35 13.03
N ALA A 25 -4.62 13.17 13.53
CA ALA A 25 -5.53 12.13 13.03
C ALA A 25 -5.73 12.20 11.51
N SER A 26 -5.58 13.40 10.91
CA SER A 26 -5.57 13.56 9.46
C SER A 26 -4.43 12.83 8.75
N ALA A 27 -3.21 12.80 9.31
CA ALA A 27 -2.08 12.14 8.68
C ALA A 27 -2.21 10.60 8.64
N HIS A 28 -2.97 10.02 9.58
CA HIS A 28 -3.26 8.58 9.57
C HIS A 28 -4.35 8.25 8.55
N GLN A 29 -5.34 9.14 8.42
CA GLN A 29 -6.39 9.02 7.42
C GLN A 29 -5.81 9.16 6.00
N ASP A 30 -4.94 10.17 5.79
CA ASP A 30 -4.26 10.39 4.51
C ASP A 30 -3.47 9.13 4.08
N ALA A 31 -2.74 8.50 5.01
CA ALA A 31 -1.99 7.27 4.72
C ALA A 31 -2.89 6.09 4.34
N VAL A 32 -4.04 5.93 5.00
CA VAL A 32 -5.01 4.87 4.63
C VAL A 32 -5.62 5.15 3.25
N GLU A 33 -6.00 6.40 2.99
CA GLU A 33 -6.58 6.80 1.70
C GLU A 33 -5.58 6.62 0.55
N ASP A 34 -4.32 6.99 0.74
CA ASP A 34 -3.25 6.82 -0.25
C ASP A 34 -3.04 5.33 -0.60
N GLU A 35 -2.94 4.44 0.40
CA GLU A 35 -2.74 3.01 0.14
C GLU A 35 -3.96 2.36 -0.53
N ILE A 36 -5.18 2.77 -0.19
CA ILE A 36 -6.40 2.29 -0.86
C ILE A 36 -6.43 2.76 -2.32
N ALA A 37 -6.03 4.00 -2.61
CA ALA A 37 -5.99 4.50 -3.97
C ALA A 37 -5.01 3.69 -4.86
N GLU A 38 -3.83 3.36 -4.33
CA GLU A 38 -2.84 2.53 -5.04
C GLU A 38 -3.32 1.07 -5.22
N ILE A 39 -4.09 0.53 -4.25
CA ILE A 39 -4.75 -0.77 -4.39
C ILE A 39 -5.75 -0.76 -5.55
N ILE A 40 -6.58 0.29 -5.66
CA ILE A 40 -7.55 0.44 -6.74
C ILE A 40 -6.84 0.55 -8.09
N GLU A 41 -5.82 1.42 -8.20
CA GLU A 41 -5.05 1.60 -9.44
C GLU A 41 -4.46 0.28 -9.93
N HIS A 42 -3.84 -0.50 -9.03
CA HIS A 42 -3.24 -1.77 -9.43
C HIS A 42 -4.26 -2.89 -9.68
N ALA A 43 -5.43 -2.90 -9.05
CA ALA A 43 -6.50 -3.82 -9.40
C ALA A 43 -7.05 -3.54 -10.81
N ASP A 44 -7.24 -2.26 -11.16
CA ASP A 44 -7.64 -1.82 -12.49
C ASP A 44 -6.58 -2.18 -13.55
N ASP A 45 -5.30 -1.90 -13.26
CA ASP A 45 -4.20 -2.25 -14.16
C ASP A 45 -4.15 -3.76 -14.46
N LEU A 46 -4.40 -4.62 -13.45
CA LEU A 46 -4.42 -6.07 -13.65
C LEU A 46 -5.54 -6.49 -14.62
N PHE A 47 -6.72 -5.89 -14.52
CA PHE A 47 -7.82 -6.16 -15.45
C PHE A 47 -7.46 -5.73 -16.87
N ASP A 48 -6.97 -4.49 -17.05
CA ASP A 48 -6.57 -3.96 -18.36
C ASP A 48 -5.48 -4.83 -19.01
N LEU A 49 -4.53 -5.31 -18.22
CA LEU A 49 -3.46 -6.19 -18.71
C LEU A 49 -3.98 -7.58 -19.08
N ALA A 50 -4.95 -8.12 -18.33
CA ALA A 50 -5.61 -9.37 -18.69
C ALA A 50 -6.38 -9.24 -20.02
N GLU A 51 -7.08 -8.11 -20.24
CA GLU A 51 -7.77 -7.81 -21.50
C GLU A 51 -6.78 -7.75 -22.68
N VAL A 52 -5.60 -7.13 -22.49
CA VAL A 52 -4.54 -7.12 -23.50
C VAL A 52 -4.09 -8.55 -23.83
N ILE A 53 -3.80 -9.38 -22.83
CA ILE A 53 -3.39 -10.79 -23.07
C ILE A 53 -4.51 -11.54 -23.80
N HIS A 54 -5.77 -11.33 -23.42
CA HIS A 54 -6.93 -11.96 -24.04
C HIS A 54 -7.07 -11.60 -25.52
N ASP A 55 -7.05 -10.31 -25.85
CA ASP A 55 -7.28 -9.80 -27.21
C ASP A 55 -6.13 -10.14 -28.16
N GLU A 56 -4.90 -9.98 -27.69
CA GLU A 56 -3.70 -10.21 -28.49
C GLU A 56 -3.50 -11.71 -28.75
N SER A 57 -3.75 -12.57 -27.75
CA SER A 57 -3.73 -14.02 -27.96
C SER A 57 -4.88 -14.47 -28.87
N GLN A 58 -6.03 -13.77 -28.82
CA GLN A 58 -7.13 -13.98 -29.75
C GLN A 58 -6.80 -13.70 -31.21
N ALA A 59 -6.05 -12.62 -31.46
CA ALA A 59 -5.58 -12.29 -32.80
C ALA A 59 -4.72 -13.41 -33.40
N ILE A 60 -3.90 -14.08 -32.58
CA ILE A 60 -3.05 -15.20 -33.02
C ILE A 60 -3.86 -16.48 -33.23
N TYR A 61 -4.64 -16.96 -32.25
CA TYR A 61 -5.27 -18.29 -32.36
C TYR A 61 -6.39 -18.35 -33.41
N ARG A 62 -7.02 -17.21 -33.74
CA ARG A 62 -8.06 -17.12 -34.77
C ARG A 62 -7.53 -16.99 -36.20
N ASP A 63 -6.24 -16.71 -36.37
CA ASP A 63 -5.65 -16.58 -37.72
C ASP A 63 -5.28 -17.95 -38.30
N GLU A 64 -6.05 -18.40 -39.29
CA GLU A 64 -5.82 -19.69 -39.96
C GLU A 64 -4.52 -19.76 -40.77
N THR A 65 -3.83 -18.63 -40.97
CA THR A 65 -2.51 -18.61 -41.62
C THR A 65 -1.36 -18.96 -40.66
N VAL A 66 -1.61 -18.90 -39.35
CA VAL A 66 -0.69 -19.33 -38.30
C VAL A 66 -0.74 -20.86 -38.17
N SER A 67 0.39 -21.49 -37.82
CA SER A 67 0.46 -22.94 -37.63
C SER A 67 -0.47 -23.40 -36.50
N GLU A 68 -1.01 -24.61 -36.62
CA GLU A 68 -1.91 -25.22 -35.62
C GLU A 68 -1.27 -25.23 -34.22
N GLU A 69 0.02 -25.59 -34.13
CA GLU A 69 0.78 -25.61 -32.87
C GLU A 69 0.83 -24.24 -32.17
N ILE A 70 1.12 -23.16 -32.91
CA ILE A 70 1.16 -21.80 -32.36
C ILE A 70 -0.24 -21.31 -32.00
N ARG A 71 -1.25 -21.67 -32.80
CA ARG A 71 -2.64 -21.35 -32.49
C ARG A 71 -3.12 -22.05 -31.22
N ASP A 72 -2.73 -23.30 -30.99
CA ASP A 72 -3.06 -24.04 -29.78
C ASP A 72 -2.43 -23.39 -28.54
N LEU A 73 -1.17 -22.96 -28.61
CA LEU A 73 -0.52 -22.21 -27.54
C LEU A 73 -1.22 -20.88 -27.25
N ALA A 74 -1.51 -20.10 -28.30
CA ALA A 74 -2.24 -18.84 -28.16
C ALA A 74 -3.65 -19.05 -27.60
N HIS A 75 -4.32 -20.15 -27.92
CA HIS A 75 -5.60 -20.50 -27.35
C HIS A 75 -5.50 -20.85 -25.85
N LEU A 76 -4.45 -21.54 -25.41
CA LEU A 76 -4.23 -21.79 -23.97
C LEU A 76 -4.02 -20.48 -23.21
N VAL A 77 -3.18 -19.58 -23.74
CA VAL A 77 -2.96 -18.24 -23.17
C VAL A 77 -4.26 -17.42 -23.14
N HIS A 78 -5.06 -17.49 -24.21
CA HIS A 78 -6.36 -16.83 -24.28
C HIS A 78 -7.34 -17.30 -23.20
N MET A 79 -7.44 -18.61 -23.00
CA MET A 79 -8.34 -19.17 -21.97
C MET A 79 -7.86 -18.81 -20.57
N ALA A 80 -6.55 -18.76 -20.34
CA ALA A 80 -6.00 -18.27 -19.09
C ALA A 80 -6.30 -16.78 -18.89
N ALA A 81 -6.20 -15.96 -19.93
CA ALA A 81 -6.52 -14.53 -19.86
C ALA A 81 -7.97 -14.26 -19.44
N HIS A 82 -8.93 -15.05 -19.92
CA HIS A 82 -10.31 -14.97 -19.44
C HIS A 82 -10.46 -15.23 -17.93
N GLU A 83 -9.70 -16.17 -17.39
CA GLU A 83 -9.73 -16.44 -15.95
C GLU A 83 -8.98 -15.35 -15.16
N LEU A 84 -7.88 -14.81 -15.72
CA LEU A 84 -7.20 -13.64 -15.16
C LEU A 84 -8.12 -12.41 -15.11
N GLU A 85 -8.92 -12.16 -16.16
CA GLU A 85 -9.93 -11.10 -16.17
C GLU A 85 -10.93 -11.29 -15.02
N HIS A 86 -11.48 -12.50 -14.84
CA HIS A 86 -12.43 -12.77 -13.76
C HIS A 86 -11.84 -12.58 -12.36
N ILE A 87 -10.59 -13.00 -12.14
CA ILE A 87 -9.91 -12.77 -10.87
C ILE A 87 -9.68 -11.26 -10.66
N ALA A 88 -9.27 -10.53 -11.71
CA ALA A 88 -9.08 -9.08 -11.64
C ALA A 88 -10.38 -8.32 -11.39
N GLU A 89 -11.52 -8.77 -11.95
CA GLU A 89 -12.84 -8.21 -11.66
C GLU A 89 -13.17 -8.30 -10.16
N HIS A 90 -12.90 -9.44 -9.52
CA HIS A 90 -13.11 -9.58 -8.08
C HIS A 90 -12.18 -8.66 -7.27
N LEU A 91 -10.90 -8.55 -7.66
CA LEU A 91 -9.96 -7.62 -7.03
C LEU A 91 -10.44 -6.16 -7.13
N GLN A 92 -11.08 -5.76 -8.25
CA GLN A 92 -11.68 -4.44 -8.41
C GLN A 92 -12.91 -4.25 -7.50
N GLU A 93 -13.76 -5.28 -7.37
CA GLU A 93 -14.90 -5.25 -6.46
C GLU A 93 -14.45 -5.08 -4.99
N ASP A 94 -13.45 -5.84 -4.58
CA ASP A 94 -12.83 -5.75 -3.26
C ASP A 94 -12.17 -4.38 -3.02
N ALA A 95 -11.43 -3.87 -4.00
CA ALA A 95 -10.80 -2.54 -3.92
C ALA A 95 -11.84 -1.42 -3.81
N ALA A 96 -12.96 -1.52 -4.53
CA ALA A 96 -14.08 -0.58 -4.40
C ALA A 96 -14.76 -0.68 -3.02
N GLU A 97 -14.86 -1.88 -2.43
CA GLU A 97 -15.35 -2.01 -1.05
C GLU A 97 -14.38 -1.40 -0.04
N LEU A 98 -13.06 -1.54 -0.24
CA LEU A 98 -12.05 -0.86 0.58
C LEU A 98 -12.20 0.67 0.54
N GLU A 99 -12.48 1.26 -0.63
CA GLU A 99 -12.75 2.72 -0.75
C GLU A 99 -13.87 3.17 0.18
N ILE A 100 -14.96 2.40 0.23
CA ILE A 100 -16.13 2.71 1.06
C ILE A 100 -15.79 2.56 2.55
N LEU A 101 -15.12 1.46 2.92
CA LEU A 101 -14.80 1.16 4.31
C LEU A 101 -13.70 2.08 4.87
N GLY A 102 -12.79 2.54 4.00
CA GLY A 102 -11.67 3.43 4.30
C GLY A 102 -12.09 4.81 4.82
N ALA A 103 -13.37 5.19 4.68
CA ALA A 103 -13.92 6.42 5.28
C ALA A 103 -13.97 6.37 6.82
N GLU A 104 -14.11 5.19 7.42
CA GLU A 104 -14.06 4.98 8.87
C GLU A 104 -13.18 3.76 9.23
N PRO A 105 -11.85 3.84 8.98
CA PRO A 105 -11.01 2.65 8.89
C PRO A 105 -10.84 1.92 10.22
N ILE A 106 -10.86 2.65 11.35
CA ILE A 106 -10.81 2.05 12.69
C ILE A 106 -12.11 1.33 13.05
N ALA A 107 -13.26 1.89 12.67
CA ALA A 107 -14.56 1.26 12.93
C ALA A 107 -14.76 0.02 12.06
N ASN A 108 -14.27 0.08 10.83
CA ASN A 108 -14.42 -0.96 9.80
C ASN A 108 -13.25 -1.95 9.74
N ARG A 109 -12.25 -1.83 10.61
CA ARG A 109 -10.99 -2.60 10.54
C ARG A 109 -11.18 -4.10 10.35
N ALA A 110 -12.14 -4.71 11.05
CA ALA A 110 -12.39 -6.14 10.93
C ALA A 110 -12.89 -6.56 9.54
N ALA A 111 -13.69 -5.70 8.89
CA ALA A 111 -14.16 -5.92 7.52
C ALA A 111 -13.04 -5.67 6.51
N ILE A 112 -12.28 -4.58 6.69
CA ILE A 112 -11.09 -4.28 5.86
C ILE A 112 -10.12 -5.47 5.89
N ASN A 113 -9.77 -5.98 7.08
CA ASN A 113 -8.85 -7.11 7.18
C ASN A 113 -9.39 -8.42 6.56
N LEU A 114 -10.71 -8.58 6.42
CA LEU A 114 -11.29 -9.73 5.73
C LEU A 114 -11.04 -9.59 4.21
N ILE A 115 -11.38 -8.43 3.64
CA ILE A 115 -11.16 -8.12 2.23
C ILE A 115 -9.67 -8.25 1.87
N LEU A 116 -8.78 -7.69 2.70
CA LEU A 116 -7.34 -7.81 2.46
C LEU A 116 -6.84 -9.26 2.50
N ALA A 117 -7.51 -10.16 3.23
CA ALA A 117 -7.19 -11.58 3.20
C ALA A 117 -7.68 -12.23 1.90
N ASP A 118 -8.91 -11.93 1.48
CA ASP A 118 -9.53 -12.43 0.26
C ASP A 118 -8.72 -11.98 -0.98
N MET A 119 -8.40 -10.69 -1.10
CA MET A 119 -7.53 -10.16 -2.16
C MET A 119 -6.16 -10.85 -2.24
N ARG A 120 -5.57 -11.25 -1.11
CA ARG A 120 -4.29 -11.98 -1.12
C ARG A 120 -4.42 -13.39 -1.70
N GLU A 121 -5.54 -14.06 -1.45
CA GLU A 121 -5.83 -15.35 -2.05
C GLU A 121 -6.03 -15.20 -3.56
N GLU A 122 -6.77 -14.19 -4.00
CA GLU A 122 -7.01 -13.88 -5.41
C GLU A 122 -5.72 -13.49 -6.14
N ILE A 123 -4.85 -12.66 -5.55
CA ILE A 123 -3.54 -12.34 -6.15
C ILE A 123 -2.67 -13.59 -6.27
N ALA A 124 -2.70 -14.48 -5.29
CA ALA A 124 -1.96 -15.73 -5.37
C ALA A 124 -2.46 -16.61 -6.53
N GLU A 125 -3.78 -16.71 -6.70
CA GLU A 125 -4.40 -17.43 -7.82
C GLU A 125 -4.05 -16.78 -9.17
N TYR A 126 -4.16 -15.45 -9.28
CA TYR A 126 -3.78 -14.69 -10.47
C TYR A 126 -2.33 -14.97 -10.88
N THR A 127 -1.41 -14.89 -9.92
CA THR A 127 0.02 -15.11 -10.18
C THR A 127 0.34 -16.57 -10.52
N GLU A 128 -0.28 -17.56 -9.86
CA GLU A 128 -0.10 -18.97 -10.18
C GLU A 128 -0.59 -19.28 -11.61
N LEU A 129 -1.74 -18.72 -11.99
CA LEU A 129 -2.29 -18.89 -13.32
C LEU A 129 -1.37 -18.27 -14.39
N LEU A 130 -0.88 -17.05 -14.16
CA LEU A 130 0.03 -16.38 -15.08
C LEU A 130 1.36 -17.14 -15.21
N ASP A 131 1.94 -17.58 -14.08
CA ASP A 131 3.17 -18.40 -14.04
C ASP A 131 2.99 -19.70 -14.81
N SER A 132 1.81 -20.33 -14.76
CA SER A 132 1.52 -21.56 -15.50
C SER A 132 1.57 -21.39 -17.02
N GLN A 133 1.42 -20.16 -17.52
CA GLN A 133 1.46 -19.83 -18.94
C GLN A 133 2.79 -19.26 -19.41
N HIS A 134 3.74 -19.02 -18.52
CA HIS A 134 5.01 -18.35 -18.82
C HIS A 134 5.78 -19.01 -19.98
N ASP A 135 5.88 -20.35 -19.96
CA ASP A 135 6.54 -21.10 -21.04
C ASP A 135 5.79 -20.97 -22.38
N ASN A 136 4.45 -20.97 -22.36
CA ASN A 136 3.63 -20.80 -23.56
C ASN A 136 3.80 -19.40 -24.15
N ILE A 137 3.81 -18.37 -23.29
CA ILE A 137 3.99 -16.97 -23.68
C ILE A 137 5.36 -16.77 -24.33
N HIS A 138 6.42 -17.33 -23.75
CA HIS A 138 7.74 -17.28 -24.39
C HIS A 138 7.80 -18.07 -25.69
N GLU A 139 7.17 -19.25 -25.76
CA GLU A 139 7.16 -20.02 -27.00
C GLU A 139 6.45 -19.24 -28.12
N LEU A 140 5.39 -18.49 -27.81
CA LEU A 140 4.75 -17.55 -28.75
C LEU A 140 5.72 -16.45 -29.19
N GLU A 141 6.40 -15.78 -28.27
CA GLU A 141 7.39 -14.71 -28.56
C GLU A 141 8.47 -15.19 -29.57
N TYR A 142 8.98 -16.41 -29.42
CA TYR A 142 10.08 -16.92 -30.24
C TYR A 142 9.66 -17.53 -31.58
N ASN A 143 8.45 -18.07 -31.68
CA ASN A 143 8.08 -18.94 -32.80
C ASN A 143 6.92 -18.41 -33.67
N VAL A 144 6.29 -17.30 -33.30
CA VAL A 144 5.31 -16.66 -34.20
C VAL A 144 5.98 -16.17 -35.49
N LEU A 145 5.18 -16.10 -36.54
CA LEU A 145 5.59 -15.48 -37.80
C LEU A 145 5.83 -13.99 -37.59
N GLU A 146 6.70 -13.39 -38.41
CA GLU A 146 7.01 -11.94 -38.35
C GLU A 146 5.76 -11.05 -38.44
N SER A 147 4.70 -11.52 -39.12
CA SER A 147 3.41 -10.83 -39.19
C SER A 147 2.66 -10.72 -37.86
N HIS A 148 3.00 -11.54 -36.86
CA HIS A 148 2.31 -11.64 -35.57
C HIS A 148 3.20 -11.31 -34.38
N ILE A 149 4.45 -10.91 -34.61
CA ILE A 149 5.41 -10.60 -33.54
C ILE A 149 4.91 -9.50 -32.61
N GLN A 150 4.21 -8.50 -33.14
CA GLN A 150 3.65 -7.41 -32.32
C GLN A 150 2.60 -7.92 -31.32
N HIS A 151 1.80 -8.92 -31.71
CA HIS A 151 0.82 -9.55 -30.82
C HIS A 151 1.53 -10.35 -29.73
N ALA A 152 2.55 -11.15 -30.08
CA ALA A 152 3.30 -11.94 -29.11
C ALA A 152 4.11 -11.06 -28.13
N ASP A 153 4.74 -9.99 -28.63
CA ASP A 153 5.44 -9.00 -27.80
C ASP A 153 4.47 -8.33 -26.82
N ALA A 154 3.26 -7.96 -27.27
CA ALA A 154 2.25 -7.34 -26.41
C ALA A 154 1.79 -8.28 -25.29
N ILE A 155 1.54 -9.56 -25.61
CA ILE A 155 1.21 -10.61 -24.61
C ILE A 155 2.34 -10.72 -23.57
N HIS A 156 3.58 -10.86 -24.04
CA HIS A 156 4.75 -11.01 -23.17
C HIS A 156 4.96 -9.80 -22.26
N ASP A 157 4.91 -8.58 -22.81
CA ASP A 157 5.06 -7.35 -22.04
C ASP A 157 3.91 -7.17 -21.04
N ALA A 158 2.68 -7.49 -21.42
CA ALA A 158 1.52 -7.43 -20.53
C ALA A 158 1.65 -8.41 -19.37
N ALA A 159 2.09 -9.65 -19.62
CA ALA A 159 2.33 -10.63 -18.56
C ALA A 159 3.37 -10.13 -17.54
N HIS A 160 4.52 -9.62 -18.00
CA HIS A 160 5.55 -9.09 -17.10
C HIS A 160 5.11 -7.86 -16.30
N LYS A 161 4.22 -7.04 -16.87
CA LYS A 161 3.59 -5.94 -16.14
C LYS A 161 2.61 -6.46 -15.10
N ALA A 162 1.75 -7.40 -15.47
CA ALA A 162 0.77 -7.97 -14.55
C ALA A 162 1.45 -8.62 -13.34
N GLU A 163 2.54 -9.37 -13.53
CA GLU A 163 3.34 -9.88 -12.40
C GLU A 163 3.89 -8.77 -11.49
N ARG A 164 4.28 -7.63 -12.07
CA ARG A 164 4.82 -6.49 -11.33
C ARG A 164 3.73 -5.83 -10.50
N ASP A 165 2.56 -5.63 -11.09
CA ASP A 165 1.45 -4.93 -10.49
C ASP A 165 0.80 -5.79 -9.41
N ALA A 166 0.68 -7.11 -9.60
CA ALA A 166 0.28 -8.04 -8.53
C ALA A 166 1.25 -8.00 -7.33
N ARG A 167 2.57 -7.88 -7.58
CA ARG A 167 3.56 -7.70 -6.51
C ARG A 167 3.47 -6.33 -5.84
N HIS A 168 3.03 -5.29 -6.54
CA HIS A 168 2.82 -3.96 -5.97
C HIS A 168 1.57 -3.95 -5.11
N LEU A 169 0.47 -4.50 -5.62
CA LEU A 169 -0.78 -4.69 -4.91
C LEU A 169 -0.56 -5.35 -3.54
N LEU A 170 0.21 -6.45 -3.48
CA LEU A 170 0.58 -7.09 -2.20
C LEU A 170 1.32 -6.16 -1.23
N ARG A 171 2.18 -5.27 -1.71
CA ARG A 171 2.89 -4.30 -0.86
C ARG A 171 1.95 -3.22 -0.34
N HIS A 172 1.00 -2.76 -1.14
CA HIS A 172 0.01 -1.78 -0.70
C HIS A 172 -0.98 -2.39 0.30
N ILE A 173 -1.33 -3.67 0.14
CA ILE A 173 -2.07 -4.41 1.17
C ILE A 173 -1.26 -4.47 2.48
N ASP A 174 0.03 -4.82 2.44
CA ASP A 174 0.91 -4.82 3.63
C ASP A 174 0.98 -3.43 4.29
N ALA A 175 1.08 -2.38 3.47
CA ALA A 175 1.21 -0.99 3.92
C ALA A 175 -0.09 -0.47 4.53
N LEU A 176 -1.25 -0.82 3.95
CA LEU A 176 -2.56 -0.51 4.50
C LEU A 176 -2.76 -1.18 5.87
N GLU A 177 -2.40 -2.46 6.02
CA GLU A 177 -2.44 -3.13 7.32
C GLU A 177 -1.58 -2.42 8.37
N ALA A 178 -0.37 -1.99 7.99
CA ALA A 178 0.51 -1.23 8.86
C ALA A 178 -0.06 0.14 9.25
N ALA A 179 -0.65 0.87 8.29
CA ALA A 179 -1.29 2.16 8.54
C ALA A 179 -2.48 2.01 9.52
N LEU A 180 -3.25 0.93 9.41
CA LEU A 180 -4.36 0.62 10.32
C LEU A 180 -3.86 0.31 11.75
N ASP A 181 -2.74 -0.40 11.89
CA ASP A 181 -2.12 -0.70 13.19
C ASP A 181 -1.56 0.55 13.87
N ASP A 182 -0.91 1.42 13.10
CA ASP A 182 -0.40 2.70 13.59
C ASP A 182 -1.55 3.60 14.05
N ALA A 183 -2.64 3.68 13.28
CA ALA A 183 -3.83 4.45 13.64
C ALA A 183 -4.57 3.91 14.87
N ALA A 184 -4.48 2.61 15.16
CA ALA A 184 -5.09 1.97 16.32
C ALA A 184 -4.25 2.09 17.61
N SER A 185 -2.98 2.50 17.51
CA SER A 185 -2.07 2.54 18.65
C SER A 185 -2.46 3.62 19.68
N PRO A 186 -2.50 3.30 21.00
CA PRO A 186 -2.86 4.28 22.01
C PRO A 186 -1.85 5.44 22.04
N GLN A 187 -2.29 6.66 21.73
CA GLN A 187 -1.48 7.83 21.98
C GLN A 187 -1.18 7.92 23.48
N ALA A 188 0.10 7.98 23.84
CA ALA A 188 0.51 8.16 25.23
C ALA A 188 -0.22 9.38 25.82
N PRO A 189 -0.80 9.30 27.03
CA PRO A 189 -1.50 10.42 27.62
C PRO A 189 -0.56 11.61 27.67
N SER A 190 -0.90 12.67 26.95
CA SER A 190 -0.21 13.94 27.04
C SER A 190 -0.18 14.32 28.52
N ALA A 191 1.02 14.40 29.10
CA ALA A 191 1.20 14.93 30.44
C ALA A 191 0.45 16.28 30.50
N PRO A 192 -0.37 16.53 31.56
CA PRO A 192 -1.15 17.75 31.63
C PRO A 192 -0.21 18.92 31.43
N ALA A 193 -0.52 19.76 30.44
CA ALA A 193 0.25 20.96 30.15
C ALA A 193 0.45 21.73 31.46
N GLU A 194 1.71 21.85 31.91
CA GLU A 194 2.02 22.74 33.01
C GLU A 194 1.59 24.14 32.58
N SER A 195 0.49 24.61 33.15
CA SER A 195 -0.02 25.96 32.91
C SER A 195 1.13 26.96 33.16
N PRO A 196 1.48 27.82 32.21
CA PRO A 196 2.50 28.84 32.44
C PRO A 196 1.89 29.87 33.39
N GLY A 197 2.35 29.93 34.64
CA GLY A 197 2.13 31.16 35.42
C GLY A 197 1.96 31.13 36.94
N PHE A 198 2.21 30.04 37.68
CA PHE A 198 2.15 30.12 39.16
C PHE A 198 3.32 29.50 39.94
N SER A 199 4.18 28.69 39.32
CA SER A 199 5.32 28.05 40.02
C SER A 199 6.46 29.03 40.35
N ALA A 200 6.60 30.13 39.61
CA ALA A 200 7.61 31.17 39.89
C ALA A 200 7.34 31.98 41.17
N LEU A 201 6.07 32.08 41.61
CA LEU A 201 5.70 32.84 42.82
C LEU A 201 5.91 32.03 44.10
N ALA A 202 5.78 30.70 44.06
CA ALA A 202 6.06 29.84 45.21
C ALA A 202 7.55 29.82 45.57
N ALA A 203 8.43 29.87 44.57
CA ALA A 203 9.89 29.91 44.78
C ALA A 203 10.37 31.25 45.39
N LEU A 204 9.73 32.38 45.05
CA LEU A 204 10.08 33.69 45.62
C LEU A 204 9.55 33.89 47.04
N ALA A 205 8.40 33.30 47.38
CA ALA A 205 7.87 33.34 48.76
C ALA A 205 8.75 32.56 49.75
N GLY A 206 9.35 31.45 49.32
CA GLY A 206 10.28 30.66 50.15
C GLY A 206 11.59 31.40 50.48
N ILE A 207 12.15 32.17 49.54
CA ILE A 207 13.41 32.88 49.74
C ILE A 207 13.26 34.05 50.73
N MET A 208 12.13 34.78 50.69
CA MET A 208 11.87 35.89 51.61
C MET A 208 11.64 35.43 53.07
N ALA A 209 11.05 34.24 53.27
CA ALA A 209 10.85 33.66 54.60
C ALA A 209 12.18 33.27 55.28
N VAL A 210 13.15 32.75 54.50
CA VAL A 210 14.49 32.37 55.00
C VAL A 210 15.31 33.62 55.35
N VAL A 211 15.25 34.69 54.55
CA VAL A 211 15.95 35.95 54.83
C VAL A 211 15.41 36.65 56.08
N TYR A 212 14.10 36.57 56.35
CA TYR A 212 13.50 37.13 57.57
C TYR A 212 13.90 36.34 58.84
N ALA A 213 14.00 35.01 58.77
CA ALA A 213 14.40 34.18 59.90
C ALA A 213 15.87 34.39 60.30
N ILE A 214 16.77 34.60 59.33
CA ILE A 214 18.21 34.81 59.57
C ILE A 214 18.49 36.20 60.18
N ARG A 215 17.66 37.22 59.89
CA ARG A 215 17.81 38.57 60.49
C ARG A 215 17.28 38.71 61.92
N ARG A 216 16.68 37.67 62.50
CA ARG A 216 16.08 37.69 63.84
C ARG A 216 16.86 36.89 64.89
N GLN A 217 18.01 36.33 64.53
CA GLN A 217 19.02 35.79 65.46
C GLN A 217 20.13 36.82 65.68
#